data_AF-A0A182W0S9-F1
#
_entry.id   AF-A0A182W0S9-F1
#
_cell.length_a   1.000
_cell.length_b   1.000
_cell.length_c   1.000
_cell.angle_alpha   90.00
_cell.angle_beta   90.00
_cell.angle_gamma   90.00
#
_symmetry.space_group_name_H-M   'P 1'
#
loop_
_entity.id
_entity.type
_entity.pdbx_description
1 polymer ?
#
loop_
_entity_poly.entity_id
_entity_poly.type
_entity_poly.pdbx_seq_one_letter_code
_entity_poly.pdbx_strand_id
1 'polypeptide(L)' 'MAVEGLGSYVLAWKRGIAILTAGSVKVTPDPRVRLVNGYSLQIRDAVPQDAGDYICQIAMLDPREITHHVEILGK' A
#
# COMPACT_ATOMS: atom_id res chain seq x y z
N MET A 1 -3.91 0.39 7.21
CA MET A 1 -2.73 -0.16 7.88
C MET A 1 -1.70 0.94 7.98
N ALA A 2 -1.28 1.28 9.20
CA ALA A 2 -0.33 2.36 9.44
C ALA A 2 1.06 1.77 9.69
N VAL A 3 2.09 2.42 9.15
CA VAL A 3 3.50 2.12 9.41
C VAL A 3 4.07 3.32 10.16
N GLU A 4 4.69 3.08 11.31
CA GLU A 4 5.25 4.13 12.17
C GLU A 4 6.78 4.25 12.00
N GLY A 5 7.35 5.41 12.33
CA GLY A 5 8.81 5.60 12.42
C GLY A 5 9.56 5.78 11.09
N LEU A 6 8.94 6.43 10.09
CA LEU A 6 9.45 6.45 8.71
C LEU A 6 10.44 7.58 8.36
N GLY A 7 10.70 8.55 9.23
CA GLY A 7 11.67 9.63 8.96
C GLY A 7 11.50 10.26 7.56
N SER A 8 12.59 10.34 6.78
CA SER A 8 12.63 10.82 5.39
C SER A 8 12.50 9.72 4.32
N TYR A 9 12.18 8.48 4.71
CA TYR A 9 12.13 7.37 3.78
C TYR A 9 10.86 7.39 2.94
N VAL A 10 10.99 7.03 1.66
CA VAL A 10 9.88 6.93 0.73
C VAL A 10 9.32 5.51 0.77
N LEU A 11 7.99 5.38 0.75
CA LEU A 11 7.30 4.10 0.71
C LEU A 11 6.75 3.80 -0.67
N ALA A 12 6.81 2.54 -1.08
CA ALA A 12 6.05 2.03 -2.21
C ALA A 12 5.06 0.97 -1.73
N TRP A 13 3.80 1.07 -2.20
CA TRP A 13 2.82 0.02 -2.00
C TRP A 13 2.72 -0.84 -3.24
N LYS A 14 2.74 -2.16 -3.09
CA LYS A 14 2.63 -3.11 -4.20
C LYS A 14 1.65 -4.24 -3.88
N ARG A 15 1.09 -4.84 -4.94
CA ARG A 15 0.28 -6.07 -4.89
C ARG A 15 0.73 -6.99 -6.02
N GLY A 16 1.30 -8.14 -5.70
CA GLY A 16 2.00 -8.97 -6.69
C GLY A 16 3.14 -8.19 -7.36
N ILE A 17 3.13 -8.14 -8.70
CA ILE A 17 4.09 -7.37 -9.50
C ILE A 17 3.70 -5.89 -9.70
N ALA A 18 2.49 -5.50 -9.31
CA ALA A 18 1.95 -4.17 -9.58
C ALA A 18 2.31 -3.18 -8.47
N ILE A 19 2.95 -2.06 -8.85
CA ILE A 19 3.15 -0.92 -7.95
C ILE A 19 1.86 -0.09 -7.93
N LEU A 20 1.32 0.13 -6.74
CA LEU A 20 0.10 0.91 -6.51
C LEU A 20 0.44 2.39 -6.29
N THR A 21 1.43 2.66 -5.43
CA THR A 21 1.93 4.01 -5.14
C THR A 21 3.45 3.98 -4.96
N ALA A 22 4.12 5.09 -5.28
CA ALA A 22 5.53 5.32 -4.98
C ALA A 22 5.67 6.74 -4.39
N GLY A 23 5.87 6.82 -3.08
CA GLY A 23 5.65 8.05 -2.31
C GLY A 23 4.23 8.60 -2.57
N SER A 24 4.10 9.92 -2.68
CA SER A 24 2.82 10.57 -2.98
C SER A 24 2.29 10.34 -4.40
N VAL A 25 3.05 9.66 -5.28
CA VAL A 25 2.64 9.39 -6.66
C VAL A 25 1.80 8.13 -6.71
N LYS A 26 0.56 8.25 -7.21
CA LYS A 26 -0.29 7.10 -7.54
C LYS A 26 0.12 6.54 -8.91
N VAL A 27 0.44 5.25 -8.95
CA VAL A 27 0.86 4.55 -10.18
C VAL A 27 -0.30 3.73 -10.76
N THR A 28 -1.13 3.14 -9.90
CA THR A 28 -2.30 2.36 -10.34
C THR A 28 -3.37 3.23 -11.02
N PRO A 29 -4.04 2.73 -12.08
CA PRO A 29 -5.18 3.40 -12.68
C PRO A 29 -6.43 3.35 -11.80
N ASP A 30 -6.49 2.47 -10.79
CA ASP A 30 -7.66 2.34 -9.91
C ASP A 30 -7.95 3.69 -9.19
N PRO A 31 -9.13 4.31 -9.41
CA PRO A 31 -9.46 5.60 -8.80
C PRO A 31 -9.74 5.50 -7.29
N ARG A 32 -10.00 4.30 -6.76
CA ARG A 32 -10.30 4.03 -5.35
C ARG A 32 -9.06 3.99 -4.48
N VAL A 33 -7.89 3.74 -5.08
CA VAL A 33 -6.60 3.62 -4.39
C VAL A 33 -5.99 5.00 -4.16
N ARG A 34 -5.59 5.28 -2.91
CA ARG A 34 -4.91 6.53 -2.51
C ARG A 34 -3.90 6.28 -1.40
N LEU A 35 -2.87 7.12 -1.33
CA LEU A 35 -1.99 7.21 -0.17
C LEU A 35 -2.52 8.28 0.78
N VAL A 36 -2.69 7.94 2.05
CA VAL A 36 -3.18 8.82 3.12
C VAL A 36 -2.06 9.06 4.11
N ASN A 37 -1.92 10.31 4.57
CA ASN A 37 -0.88 10.77 5.50
C ASN A 37 0.57 10.49 5.05
N GLY A 38 0.78 10.21 3.76
CA GLY A 38 2.11 9.91 3.21
C GLY A 38 2.61 8.48 3.42
N TYR A 39 1.83 7.60 4.05
CA TYR A 39 2.26 6.22 4.31
C TYR A 39 1.16 5.14 4.24
N SER A 40 -0.10 5.49 4.50
CA SER A 40 -1.18 4.48 4.58
C SER A 40 -1.85 4.28 3.23
N LEU A 41 -1.88 3.04 2.74
CA LEU A 41 -2.71 2.69 1.59
C LEU A 41 -4.19 2.67 1.99
N GLN A 42 -5.02 3.39 1.24
CA GLN A 42 -6.47 3.35 1.33
C GLN A 42 -7.05 2.83 0.01
N ILE A 43 -8.00 1.91 0.11
CA ILE A 43 -8.87 1.48 -0.99
C ILE A 43 -10.30 1.82 -0.56
N ARG A 44 -10.94 2.74 -1.28
CA ARG A 44 -12.35 3.10 -1.03
C ARG A 44 -13.28 2.06 -1.63
N ASP A 45 -14.44 1.87 -1.02
CA ASP A 45 -15.48 0.95 -1.51
C ASP A 45 -14.88 -0.43 -1.86
N ALA A 46 -14.16 -1.00 -0.88
CA ALA A 46 -13.44 -2.25 -1.06
C ALA A 46 -14.41 -3.40 -1.35
N VAL A 47 -14.05 -4.21 -2.35
CA VAL A 47 -14.81 -5.38 -2.80
C VAL A 47 -14.03 -6.67 -2.51
N PRO A 48 -14.66 -7.85 -2.53
CA PRO A 48 -13.96 -9.11 -2.23
C PRO A 48 -12.69 -9.35 -3.05
N GLN A 49 -12.61 -8.85 -4.29
CA GLN A 49 -11.43 -8.95 -5.16
C GLN A 49 -10.25 -8.09 -4.69
N ASP A 50 -10.46 -7.15 -3.78
CA ASP A 50 -9.39 -6.35 -3.17
C ASP A 50 -8.68 -7.13 -2.05
N ALA A 51 -9.18 -8.28 -1.61
CA ALA A 51 -8.55 -9.12 -0.59
C ALA A 51 -7.19 -9.70 -1.05
N GLY A 52 -6.33 -10.03 -0.09
CA GLY A 52 -5.02 -10.65 -0.30
C GLY A 52 -3.86 -9.80 0.23
N ASP A 53 -2.65 -10.15 -0.22
CA ASP A 53 -1.43 -9.57 0.31
C ASP A 53 -1.04 -8.28 -0.41
N TYR A 54 -0.83 -7.24 0.40
CA TYR A 54 -0.25 -5.97 0.03
C TYR A 54 1.13 -5.87 0.66
N ILE A 55 2.09 -5.31 -0.05
CA ILE A 55 3.43 -5.12 0.51
C ILE A 55 3.73 -3.62 0.55
N CYS A 56 4.13 -3.16 1.73
CA CYS A 56 4.74 -1.86 1.94
C CYS A 56 6.26 -2.03 1.86
N GLN A 57 6.88 -1.50 0.83
CA GLN A 57 8.33 -1.46 0.67
C GLN A 57 8.87 -0.11 1.14
N ILE A 58 9.88 -0.14 2.01
CA ILE A 58 10.57 1.03 2.54
C ILE A 58 11.86 1.22 1.74
N ALA A 59 11.95 2.31 0.97
CA ALA A 59 13.09 2.62 0.12
C ALA A 59 14.26 3.15 0.96
N MET A 60 14.99 2.23 1.58
CA MET A 60 16.26 2.47 2.26
C MET A 60 17.40 1.73 1.54
N LEU A 61 18.65 1.93 1.97
CA LEU A 61 19.83 1.33 1.31
C LEU A 61 19.73 -0.20 1.20
N ASP A 62 19.18 -0.83 2.23
CA ASP A 62 18.77 -2.23 2.25
C ASP A 62 17.24 -2.31 2.28
N PRO A 63 16.53 -2.51 1.16
CA PRO A 63 15.08 -2.39 1.14
C PRO A 63 14.38 -3.33 2.12
N ARG A 64 13.47 -2.78 2.93
CA ARG A 64 12.62 -3.57 3.82
C ARG A 64 11.21 -3.68 3.29
N GLU A 65 10.63 -4.86 3.45
CA GLU A 65 9.27 -5.14 3.04
C GLU A 65 8.43 -5.59 4.24
N ILE A 66 7.22 -5.07 4.30
CA ILE A 66 6.21 -5.44 5.28
C ILE A 66 5.01 -5.96 4.50
N THR A 67 4.69 -7.25 4.68
CA THR A 67 3.50 -7.86 4.09
C THR A 67 2.30 -7.63 5.00
N HIS A 68 1.21 -7.21 4.37
CA HIS A 68 -0.05 -6.87 4.97
C HIS A 68 -1.15 -7.70 4.32
N HIS A 69 -1.70 -8.65 5.06
CA HIS A 69 -2.81 -9.46 4.60
C HIS A 69 -4.14 -8.72 4.82
N VAL A 70 -4.93 -8.55 3.76
CA VAL A 70 -6.25 -7.91 3.82
C VAL A 70 -7.34 -8.95 3.58
N GLU A 71 -8.23 -9.09 4.56
CA GLU A 71 -9.47 -9.85 4.42
C GLU A 71 -10.64 -8.88 4.22
N ILE A 72 -11.53 -9.22 3.29
CA ILE A 72 -12.79 -8.50 3.07
C ILE A 72 -13.91 -9.42 3.51
N LEU A 73 -14.51 -9.09 4.65
CA LEU A 73 -15.65 -9.83 5.18
C LEU A 73 -16.89 -9.47 4.36
N GLY A 74 -17.46 -10.48 3.71
CA GLY A 74 -18.80 -10.38 3.11
C GLY A 74 -19.86 -10.18 4.19
N LYS A 75 -21.06 -9.78 3.75
CA LYS A 75 -22.24 -9.78 4.62
C LYS A 75 -22.77 -11.20 4.78
#